data_AF-A0A7C6Y8N3-F1
#
_entry.id   AF-A0A7C6Y8N3-F1
#
_cell.length_a   1.000
_cell.length_b   1.000
_cell.length_c   1.000
_cell.angle_alpha   90.00
_cell.angle_beta   90.00
_cell.angle_gamma   90.00
#
_symmetry.space_group_name_H-M   'P 1'
#
loop_
_entity.id
_entity.type
_entity.pdbx_description
1 polymer ?
#
loop_
_entity_poly.entity_id
_entity_poly.type
_entity_poly.pdbx_seq_one_letter_code
_entity_poly.pdbx_strand_id
1 'polypeptide(L)' 'MRQLRIVGVDTDSSVVECEIRDTGEKFALPLDDRLRAAARGEYLPSDTGPRPPVTGTLRPREIQDRIRHGASPEEVA' A
#
# COMPACT_ATOMS: atom_id res chain seq x y z
N MET A 1 10.64 11.25 10.77
CA MET A 1 10.19 11.20 9.36
C MET A 1 11.43 11.21 8.49
N ARG A 2 11.65 10.21 7.64
CA ARG A 2 12.73 10.23 6.64
C ARG A 2 12.28 11.08 5.45
N GLN A 3 13.17 11.88 4.88
CA GLN A 3 12.86 12.75 3.75
C GLN A 3 13.44 12.18 2.45
N LEU A 4 12.62 12.20 1.40
CA LEU A 4 13.03 11.90 0.04
C LEU A 4 13.36 13.21 -0.69
N ARG A 5 14.40 13.18 -1.52
CA ARG A 5 14.77 14.27 -2.42
C ARG A 5 14.52 13.82 -3.85
N ILE A 6 13.86 14.65 -4.65
CA ILE A 6 13.71 14.40 -6.09
C ILE A 6 15.07 14.63 -6.77
N VAL A 7 15.54 13.64 -7.53
CA VAL A 7 16.81 13.70 -8.27
C VAL A 7 16.60 13.89 -9.76
N GLY A 8 15.48 13.41 -10.30
CA GLY A 8 15.20 13.48 -11.72
C GLY A 8 13.82 12.96 -12.09
N VAL A 9 13.52 13.06 -13.37
CA VAL A 9 12.38 12.43 -14.01
C VAL A 9 12.90 11.57 -15.15
N ASP A 10 12.32 10.39 -15.32
CA ASP A 10 12.64 9.48 -16.43
C ASP A 10 12.35 10.13 -17.78
N THR A 11 12.99 9.64 -18.85
CA THR A 11 12.87 10.18 -20.21
C THR A 11 11.44 10.12 -20.77
N ASP A 12 10.65 9.15 -20.35
CA ASP A 12 9.23 9.04 -20.72
C ASP A 12 8.33 9.99 -19.90
N SER A 13 8.89 10.70 -18.92
CA SER A 13 8.13 11.53 -17.97
C SER A 13 7.05 10.77 -17.19
N SER A 14 7.18 9.43 -17.11
CA SER A 14 6.25 8.56 -16.40
C SER A 14 6.69 8.26 -14.97
N VAL A 15 7.95 8.52 -14.62
CA VAL A 15 8.52 8.17 -13.32
C VAL A 15 9.39 9.30 -12.81
N VAL A 16 9.25 9.64 -11.54
CA VAL A 16 10.14 10.54 -10.78
C VAL A 16 11.11 9.69 -9.98
N GLU A 17 12.39 9.95 -10.15
CA GLU A 17 13.43 9.36 -9.31
C GLU A 17 13.60 10.22 -8.05
N CYS A 18 13.56 9.56 -6.90
CA CYS A 18 13.79 10.13 -5.59
C CYS A 18 14.92 9.40 -4.88
N GLU A 19 15.70 10.09 -4.07
CA GLU A 19 16.73 9.50 -3.22
C GLU A 19 16.46 9.79 -1.74
N ILE A 20 16.85 8.87 -0.86
CA ILE A 20 16.92 9.14 0.57
C ILE A 20 18.21 9.90 0.87
N ARG A 21 18.09 11.11 1.44
CA ARG A 21 19.23 11.99 1.72
C ARG A 21 20.32 11.32 2.56
N ASP A 22 19.96 10.48 3.51
CA ASP A 22 20.90 9.85 4.44
C ASP A 22 21.58 8.59 3.90
N THR A 23 20.92 7.84 3.00
CA THR A 23 21.42 6.54 2.53
C THR A 23 21.78 6.52 1.04
N GLY A 24 21.36 7.52 0.26
CA GLY A 24 21.50 7.54 -1.20
C GLY A 24 20.64 6.48 -1.91
N GLU A 25 19.74 5.82 -1.18
CA GLU A 25 18.86 4.79 -1.74
C GLU A 25 17.84 5.43 -2.68
N LYS A 26 17.76 4.92 -3.91
CA LYS A 26 16.91 5.46 -4.97
C LYS A 26 15.56 4.75 -5.03
N PHE A 27 14.53 5.53 -5.27
CA PHE A 27 13.15 5.13 -5.40
C PHE A 27 12.58 5.69 -6.70
N ALA A 28 11.87 4.85 -7.44
CA ALA A 28 11.08 5.24 -8.59
C ALA A 28 9.63 5.46 -8.13
N LEU A 29 9.11 6.67 -8.31
CA LEU A 29 7.72 7.03 -8.02
C LEU A 29 6.99 7.29 -9.34
N PRO A 30 5.87 6.62 -9.63
CA PRO A 30 5.13 6.87 -10.86
C PRO A 30 4.51 8.28 -10.83
N LEU A 31 4.63 9.00 -11.96
CA LEU A 31 4.14 10.38 -12.14
C LEU A 31 2.66 10.42 -12.54
N ASP A 32 1.85 9.65 -11.81
CA ASP A 32 0.41 9.55 -12.02
C ASP A 32 -0.34 10.76 -11.47
N ASP A 33 -1.65 10.84 -11.76
CA ASP A 33 -2.55 11.86 -11.22
C ASP A 33 -2.53 11.95 -9.69
N ARG A 34 -2.26 10.84 -9.00
CA ARG A 34 -2.07 10.83 -7.54
C ARG A 34 -0.82 11.63 -7.13
N LEU A 35 0.32 11.42 -7.78
CA LEU A 35 1.51 12.20 -7.43
C LEU A 35 1.30 13.69 -7.75
N ARG A 36 0.61 13.99 -8.86
CA ARG A 36 0.29 15.36 -9.29
C ARG A 36 -0.67 16.06 -8.32
N ALA A 37 -1.72 15.39 -7.89
CA ALA A 37 -2.68 15.91 -6.91
C ALA A 37 -2.02 16.11 -5.53
N ALA A 38 -1.20 15.16 -5.09
CA ALA A 38 -0.41 15.31 -3.85
C ALA A 38 0.53 16.53 -3.91
N ALA A 39 1.22 16.74 -5.05
CA ALA A 39 2.10 17.89 -5.24
C ALA A 39 1.35 19.23 -5.24
N ARG A 40 0.08 19.25 -5.65
CA ARG A 40 -0.81 20.42 -5.57
C ARG A 40 -1.38 20.67 -4.17
N GLY A 41 -1.12 19.76 -3.22
CA GLY A 41 -1.70 19.81 -1.88
C GLY A 41 -3.16 19.36 -1.83
N GLU A 42 -3.65 18.67 -2.87
CA GLU A 42 -4.98 18.07 -2.85
C GLU A 42 -5.01 16.90 -1.86
N TYR A 43 -6.08 16.82 -1.07
CA TYR A 43 -6.29 15.70 -0.18
C TYR A 43 -6.56 14.44 -1.00
N LEU A 44 -5.59 13.54 -1.02
CA LEU A 44 -5.79 12.20 -1.53
C LEU A 44 -6.08 11.29 -0.33
N PRO A 45 -7.23 10.60 -0.31
CA PRO A 45 -7.40 9.54 0.67
C PRO A 45 -6.26 8.54 0.46
N SER A 46 -5.50 8.27 1.52
CA SER A 46 -4.54 7.17 1.49
C SER A 46 -5.31 5.94 1.09
N ASP A 47 -4.94 5.39 -0.07
CA ASP A 47 -5.35 4.06 -0.47
C ASP A 47 -4.65 3.11 0.51
N THR A 48 -5.23 2.94 1.69
CA THR A 48 -5.21 1.62 2.30
C THR A 48 -6.01 0.75 1.36
N GLY A 49 -5.37 0.36 0.26
CA GLY A 49 -5.85 -0.69 -0.61
C GLY A 49 -6.20 -1.89 0.26
N PRO A 50 -7.13 -2.75 -0.19
CA PRO A 50 -7.54 -3.89 0.61
C PRO A 50 -6.29 -4.61 1.12
N ARG A 51 -6.17 -4.67 2.45
CA ARG A 51 -5.14 -5.44 3.15
C ARG A 51 -4.94 -6.75 2.37
N PRO A 52 -3.70 -7.14 2.02
CA PRO A 52 -3.46 -8.34 1.21
C PRO A 52 -4.33 -9.46 1.79
N PRO A 53 -5.04 -10.23 0.94
CA PRO A 53 -5.85 -11.33 1.42
C PRO A 53 -4.94 -12.17 2.31
N VAL A 54 -5.37 -12.38 3.55
CA VAL A 54 -4.61 -13.19 4.50
C VAL A 54 -4.70 -14.61 3.95
N THR A 55 -3.75 -14.98 3.11
CA THR A 55 -3.64 -16.32 2.56
C THR A 55 -3.29 -17.22 3.73
N GLY A 56 -4.29 -17.93 4.26
CA GLY A 56 -4.07 -19.01 5.22
C GLY A 56 -4.85 -18.95 6.53
N THR A 57 -5.70 -17.95 6.78
CA THR A 57 -6.56 -17.98 7.98
C THR A 57 -7.92 -17.40 7.63
N LEU A 58 -8.97 -18.20 7.90
CA LEU A 58 -10.36 -17.79 7.73
C LEU A 58 -10.58 -16.41 8.36
N ARG A 59 -11.34 -15.54 7.68
CA ARG A 59 -11.65 -14.23 8.25
C ARG A 59 -12.44 -14.43 9.54
N PRO A 60 -12.32 -13.56 10.55
CA PRO A 60 -13.08 -13.69 11.80
C PRO A 60 -14.58 -13.86 11.59
N ARG A 61 -15.15 -13.23 10.54
CA ARG A 61 -16.56 -13.38 10.16
C ARG A 61 -16.88 -14.78 9.63
N GLU A 62 -15.99 -15.38 8.86
CA GLU A 62 -16.17 -16.74 8.32
C GLU A 62 -16.00 -17.80 9.42
N ILE A 63 -15.07 -17.60 10.35
CA ILE A 63 -14.92 -18.42 11.55
C ILE A 63 -16.24 -18.41 12.35
N GLN A 64 -16.80 -17.23 12.60
CA GLN A 64 -18.07 -17.12 13.33
C GLN A 64 -19.26 -17.74 12.59
N ASP A 65 -19.32 -17.60 11.27
CA ASP A 65 -20.40 -18.18 10.47
C ASP A 65 -20.34 -19.70 10.50
N ARG A 66 -19.15 -20.30 10.36
CA ARG A 66 -18.97 -21.75 10.46
C ARG A 66 -19.30 -22.30 11.85
N ILE A 67 -18.87 -21.63 12.92
CA ILE A 67 -19.25 -22.01 14.30
C ILE A 67 -20.77 -21.96 14.46
N ARG A 68 -21.43 -20.92 13.93
CA ARG A 68 -22.90 -20.81 13.99
C ARG A 68 -23.60 -21.93 13.21
N HIS A 69 -22.99 -22.42 12.13
CA HIS A 69 -23.46 -23.57 11.35
C HIS A 69 -23.01 -24.94 11.90
N GLY A 70 -22.35 -24.98 13.07
CA GLY A 70 -22.03 -26.21 13.79
C GLY A 70 -20.60 -26.75 13.60
N ALA A 71 -19.69 -26.00 12.99
CA ALA A 71 -18.27 -26.37 12.95
C ALA A 71 -17.63 -26.21 14.34
N SER A 72 -16.75 -27.15 14.71
CA SER A 72 -16.04 -27.12 15.98
C SER A 72 -14.88 -26.12 15.94
N PRO A 73 -14.47 -25.53 17.08
CA PRO A 73 -13.39 -24.55 17.15
C PRO A 73 -12.04 -25.06 16.64
N GLU A 74 -11.81 -26.38 16.68
CA GLU A 74 -10.64 -27.06 16.10
C GLU A 74 -10.67 -27.15 14.57
N GLU A 75 -11.85 -27.06 13.94
CA GLU A 75 -12.01 -27.12 12.47
C GLU A 75 -11.87 -25.75 11.78
N VAL A 76 -11.83 -24.67 12.56
CA VAL A 76 -11.77 -23.27 12.07
C VAL A 76 -10.47 -22.54 12.44
N ALA A 77 -9.55 -23.23 13.13
CA ALA A 77 -8.25 -22.73 13.58
C ALA A 77 -7.15 -22.83 12.51
#